data_AF-A0A389MYX3-F1
#
_entry.id   AF-A0A389MYX3-F1
#
_cell.length_a   1.000
_cell.length_b   1.000
_cell.length_c   1.000
_cell.angle_alpha   90.00
_cell.angle_beta   90.00
_cell.angle_gamma   90.00
#
_symmetry.space_group_name_H-M   'P 1'
#
loop_
_entity.id
_entity.type
_entity.pdbx_description
1 polymer ?
#
loop_
_entity_poly.entity_id
_entity_poly.type
_entity_poly.pdbx_seq_one_letter_code
_entity_poly.pdbx_strand_id
1 'polypeptide(L)'
;MPTAGRAVTPMSPHLDRASLISLSDALSAAGISDVEGSAVQVALLAVLGSAPAERRYRYREPYPQLPDVDAAAAASGNGCAEVTLHIRPKGAARRPAAILGVYCLLDPVRLTWGERSLRLAPR
;
A
#
# COMPACT_ATOMS: atom_id res chain seq x y z
N MET A 1 16.36 36.93 3.01
CA MET A 1 15.21 36.08 3.39
C MET A 1 15.04 35.01 2.32
N PRO A 2 15.36 33.73 2.55
CA PRO A 2 15.10 32.72 1.55
C PRO A 2 13.61 32.36 1.60
N THR A 3 12.93 32.56 0.48
CA THR A 3 11.56 32.11 0.19
C THR A 3 11.48 30.60 0.41
N ALA A 4 10.64 30.18 1.36
CA ALA A 4 10.25 28.80 1.54
C ALA A 4 9.61 28.30 0.24
N GLY A 5 10.37 27.54 -0.55
CA GLY A 5 9.85 26.86 -1.73
C GLY A 5 8.71 25.96 -1.29
N ARG A 6 7.51 26.19 -1.83
CA ARG A 6 6.36 25.29 -1.67
C ARG A 6 6.80 23.92 -2.15
N ALA A 7 7.09 23.04 -1.22
CA ALA A 7 7.50 21.71 -1.56
C ALA A 7 6.30 20.90 -2.07
N VAL A 8 6.55 20.10 -3.10
CA VAL A 8 5.55 19.21 -3.70
C VAL A 8 5.15 18.18 -2.64
N THR A 9 3.95 18.32 -2.06
CA THR A 9 3.36 17.27 -1.24
C THR A 9 3.07 16.08 -2.16
N PRO A 10 3.62 14.88 -1.91
CA PRO A 10 3.26 13.71 -2.70
C PRO A 10 1.76 13.48 -2.55
N MET A 11 1.01 13.62 -3.65
CA MET A 11 -0.44 13.39 -3.69
C MET A 11 -0.79 11.90 -3.78
N SER A 12 0.22 11.05 -3.96
CA SER A 12 0.04 9.61 -4.00
C SER A 12 -0.14 9.08 -2.58
N PRO A 13 -1.10 8.16 -2.36
CA PRO A 13 -1.24 7.52 -1.07
C PRO A 13 0.01 6.69 -0.76
N HIS A 14 0.51 6.84 0.46
CA HIS A 14 1.61 6.05 0.98
C HIS A 14 1.14 5.33 2.23
N LEU A 15 1.59 4.10 2.42
CA LEU A 15 1.39 3.38 3.67
C LEU A 15 2.31 3.95 4.76
N ASP A 16 1.85 3.91 6.00
CA ASP A 16 2.74 4.14 7.13
C ASP A 16 3.77 3.01 7.26
N ARG A 17 4.82 3.25 8.07
CA ARG A 17 5.93 2.30 8.19
C ARG A 17 5.49 0.95 8.77
N ALA A 18 4.58 0.94 9.73
CA ALA A 18 4.11 -0.30 10.36
C ALA A 18 3.31 -1.16 9.36
N SER A 19 2.46 -0.52 8.57
CA SER A 19 1.67 -1.13 7.49
C SER A 19 2.55 -1.70 6.39
N LEU A 20 3.64 -0.99 6.02
CA LEU A 20 4.63 -1.49 5.06
C LEU A 20 5.34 -2.74 5.55
N ILE A 21 5.80 -2.75 6.81
CA ILE A 21 6.47 -3.91 7.41
C ILE A 21 5.50 -5.10 7.49
N SER A 22 4.28 -4.86 7.99
CA SER A 22 3.26 -5.90 8.10
C SER A 22 2.89 -6.51 6.74
N LEU A 23 2.77 -5.68 5.70
CA LEU A 23 2.56 -6.17 4.33
C LEU A 23 3.73 -7.03 3.86
N SER A 24 4.96 -6.55 4.03
CA SER A 24 6.18 -7.25 3.62
C SER A 24 6.30 -8.62 4.30
N ASP A 25 6.05 -8.69 5.60
CA ASP A 25 6.10 -9.93 6.36
C ASP A 25 5.02 -10.92 5.90
N ALA A 26 3.80 -10.43 5.65
CA ALA A 26 2.70 -11.26 5.14
C ALA A 26 2.98 -11.80 3.73
N LEU A 27 3.56 -10.99 2.85
CA LEU A 27 3.97 -11.40 1.50
C LEU A 27 5.07 -12.46 1.56
N SER A 28 6.09 -12.23 2.40
CA SER A 28 7.18 -13.18 2.61
C SER A 28 6.68 -14.52 3.16
N ALA A 29 5.80 -14.49 4.17
CA ALA A 29 5.17 -15.68 4.73
C ALA A 29 4.30 -16.44 3.72
N ALA A 30 3.67 -15.73 2.78
CA ALA A 30 2.91 -16.31 1.67
C ALA A 30 3.81 -16.79 0.51
N GLY A 31 5.14 -16.63 0.60
CA GLY A 31 6.08 -17.01 -0.44
C GLY A 31 5.98 -16.15 -1.71
N ILE A 32 5.45 -14.93 -1.59
CA ILE A 32 5.32 -13.98 -2.69
C ILE A 32 6.65 -13.25 -2.87
N SER A 33 7.19 -13.28 -4.10
CA SER A 33 8.44 -12.59 -4.41
C SER A 33 8.27 -11.07 -4.47
N ASP A 34 9.36 -10.31 -4.37
CA ASP A 34 9.33 -8.84 -4.43
C ASP A 34 8.69 -8.31 -5.73
N VAL A 35 8.94 -9.00 -6.85
CA VAL A 35 8.36 -8.66 -8.16
C VAL A 35 6.84 -8.80 -8.13
N GLU A 36 6.33 -9.90 -7.57
CA GLU A 36 4.90 -10.13 -7.41
C GLU A 36 4.29 -9.19 -6.36
N GLY A 37 5.04 -8.90 -5.28
CA GLY A 37 4.66 -7.98 -4.22
C GLY A 37 4.39 -6.56 -4.72
N SER A 38 5.05 -6.15 -5.80
CA SER A 38 4.78 -4.85 -6.45
C SER A 38 3.33 -4.76 -6.97
N ALA A 39 2.79 -5.83 -7.56
CA ALA A 39 1.39 -5.86 -8.01
C ALA A 39 0.42 -5.78 -6.81
N VAL A 40 0.76 -6.45 -5.71
CA VAL A 40 -0.04 -6.41 -4.47
C VAL A 40 -0.02 -5.01 -3.86
N GLN A 41 1.14 -4.35 -3.84
CA GLN A 41 1.27 -2.99 -3.33
C GLN A 41 0.46 -2.00 -4.16
N VAL A 42 0.48 -2.13 -5.50
CA VAL A 42 -0.36 -1.31 -6.39
C VAL A 42 -1.84 -1.53 -6.09
N ALA A 43 -2.29 -2.79 -5.98
CA ALA A 43 -3.68 -3.11 -5.68
C ALA A 43 -4.12 -2.57 -4.31
N LEU A 44 -3.25 -2.67 -3.30
CA LEU A 44 -3.49 -2.15 -1.95
C LEU A 44 -3.61 -0.61 -1.95
N LEU A 45 -2.68 0.09 -2.58
CA LEU A 45 -2.74 1.56 -2.65
C LEU A 45 -3.94 2.04 -3.47
N ALA A 46 -4.29 1.32 -4.54
CA ALA A 46 -5.47 1.63 -5.35
C ALA A 46 -6.78 1.44 -4.58
N VAL A 47 -6.91 0.36 -3.79
CA VAL A 47 -8.12 0.14 -3.00
C VAL A 47 -8.22 1.12 -1.82
N LEU A 48 -7.10 1.50 -1.22
CA LEU A 48 -7.07 2.52 -0.16
C LEU A 48 -7.35 3.92 -0.71
N GLY A 49 -6.89 4.23 -1.93
CA GLY A 49 -6.96 5.56 -2.53
C GLY A 49 -6.36 6.64 -1.60
N SER A 50 -6.82 7.89 -1.72
CA SER A 50 -6.32 9.00 -0.89
C SER A 50 -6.83 9.00 0.55
N ALA A 51 -7.91 8.27 0.83
CA ALA A 51 -8.51 8.14 2.15
C ALA A 51 -9.24 6.79 2.27
N PRO A 52 -9.17 6.13 3.45
CA PRO A 52 -9.88 4.88 3.69
C PRO A 52 -11.38 5.01 3.47
N ALA A 53 -11.93 4.11 2.66
CA ALA A 53 -13.35 4.01 2.37
C ALA A 53 -13.68 2.56 2.01
N GLU A 54 -14.96 2.21 1.99
CA GLU A 54 -15.39 0.93 1.44
C GLU A 54 -15.15 0.91 -0.07
N ARG A 55 -14.23 0.07 -0.54
CA ARG A 55 -13.82 0.00 -1.94
C ARG A 55 -13.44 -1.41 -2.34
N ARG A 56 -13.56 -1.70 -3.64
CA ARG A 56 -13.02 -2.90 -4.26
C ARG A 56 -12.15 -2.51 -5.43
N TYR A 57 -11.04 -3.20 -5.61
CA TYR A 57 -10.13 -3.00 -6.72
C TYR A 57 -9.65 -4.34 -7.25
N ARG A 58 -9.39 -4.40 -8.55
CA ARG A 58 -8.86 -5.59 -9.20
C ARG A 58 -7.68 -5.20 -10.06
N TYR A 59 -6.54 -5.77 -9.75
CA TYR A 59 -5.33 -5.68 -10.56
C TYR A 59 -5.23 -6.90 -11.48
N ARG A 60 -5.21 -6.64 -12.80
CA ARG A 60 -5.04 -7.66 -13.83
C ARG A 60 -4.23 -7.08 -14.98
N GLU A 61 -2.97 -7.46 -15.04
CA GLU A 61 -2.09 -7.12 -16.16
C GLU A 61 -1.77 -8.36 -17.01
N PRO A 62 -1.42 -8.19 -18.30
CA PRO A 62 -1.07 -9.30 -19.19
C PRO A 62 0.31 -9.89 -18.87
N TYR A 63 1.05 -9.33 -17.91
CA TYR A 63 2.38 -9.79 -17.54
C TYR A 63 2.31 -11.12 -16.76
N PRO A 64 2.90 -12.21 -17.28
CA PRO A 64 2.82 -13.54 -16.66
C PRO A 64 3.55 -13.63 -15.32
N GLN A 65 4.53 -12.76 -15.09
CA GLN A 65 5.26 -12.66 -13.82
C GLN A 65 4.48 -11.96 -12.71
N LEU A 66 3.39 -11.25 -13.03
CA LEU A 66 2.58 -10.53 -12.04
C LEU A 66 1.30 -11.29 -11.72
N PRO A 67 0.98 -11.48 -10.43
CA PRO A 67 -0.25 -12.14 -10.04
C PRO A 67 -1.46 -11.26 -10.38
N ASP A 68 -2.61 -11.88 -10.50
CA ASP A 68 -3.87 -11.14 -10.36
C ASP A 68 -4.10 -10.87 -8.88
N VAL A 69 -4.58 -9.67 -8.55
CA VAL A 69 -4.90 -9.31 -7.17
C VAL A 69 -6.31 -8.73 -7.11
N ASP A 70 -7.18 -9.34 -6.31
CA ASP A 70 -8.46 -8.72 -5.93
C ASP A 70 -8.30 -8.14 -4.53
N ALA A 71 -8.66 -6.87 -4.36
CA ALA A 71 -8.55 -6.14 -3.11
C ALA A 71 -9.91 -5.61 -2.69
N ALA A 72 -10.23 -5.72 -1.40
CA ALA A 72 -11.41 -5.12 -0.80
C ALA A 72 -10.99 -4.40 0.48
N ALA A 73 -11.45 -3.16 0.65
CA ALA A 73 -11.18 -2.35 1.83
C ALA A 73 -12.49 -1.98 2.53
N ALA A 74 -12.45 -1.90 3.85
CA ALA A 74 -13.48 -1.35 4.71
C ALA A 74 -12.83 -0.32 5.66
N ALA A 75 -13.46 0.85 5.82
CA ALA A 75 -12.92 1.88 6.71
C ALA A 75 -12.97 1.41 8.17
N SER A 76 -11.82 1.47 8.86
CA SER A 76 -11.69 1.09 10.28
C SER A 76 -11.54 2.33 11.19
N GLY A 77 -11.15 3.48 10.61
CA GLY A 77 -11.02 4.78 11.28
C GLY A 77 -9.57 5.27 11.36
N ASN A 78 -9.35 6.52 11.80
CA ASN A 78 -8.02 7.12 12.01
C ASN A 78 -7.05 7.05 10.82
N GLY A 79 -7.54 7.12 9.58
CA GLY A 79 -6.69 7.01 8.39
C GLY A 79 -6.29 5.58 8.04
N CYS A 80 -6.92 4.57 8.66
CA CYS A 80 -6.71 3.16 8.41
C CYS A 80 -7.94 2.46 7.82
N ALA A 81 -7.68 1.37 7.09
CA ALA A 81 -8.69 0.48 6.54
C ALA A 81 -8.33 -0.98 6.82
N GLU A 82 -9.34 -1.80 7.10
CA GLU A 82 -9.22 -3.25 6.99
C GLU A 82 -9.22 -3.62 5.51
N VAL A 83 -8.22 -4.38 5.07
CA VAL A 83 -8.07 -4.78 3.68
C VAL A 83 -7.90 -6.29 3.57
N THR A 84 -8.68 -6.87 2.68
CA THR A 84 -8.51 -8.25 2.21
C THR A 84 -7.92 -8.25 0.80
N LEU A 85 -6.84 -8.98 0.61
CA LEU A 85 -6.12 -9.15 -0.66
C LEU A 85 -6.13 -10.62 -1.05
N HIS A 86 -6.74 -10.95 -2.19
CA HIS A 86 -6.68 -12.28 -2.79
C HIS A 86 -5.70 -12.27 -3.96
N ILE A 87 -4.60 -12.99 -3.80
CA ILE A 87 -3.49 -13.06 -4.75
C ILE A 87 -3.58 -14.37 -5.51
N ARG A 88 -3.67 -14.28 -6.83
CA ARG A 88 -3.76 -15.43 -7.73
C ARG A 88 -2.54 -15.43 -8.66
N PRO A 89 -1.47 -16.18 -8.33
CA PRO A 89 -0.31 -16.34 -9.20
C PRO A 89 -0.69 -16.95 -10.55
N LYS A 90 -0.01 -16.54 -11.61
CA LYS A 90 -0.25 -17.05 -12.98
C LYS A 90 0.64 -18.23 -13.37
N GLY A 91 1.66 -18.54 -12.56
CA GLY A 91 2.55 -19.68 -12.78
C GLY A 91 1.94 -21.01 -12.34
N ALA A 92 2.16 -22.07 -13.13
CA ALA A 92 1.49 -23.37 -13.04
C ALA A 92 1.68 -24.19 -11.74
N ALA A 93 2.51 -23.74 -10.79
CA ALA A 93 2.83 -24.46 -9.56
C ALA A 93 2.59 -23.67 -8.26
N ARG A 94 2.03 -22.45 -8.34
CA ARG A 94 1.90 -21.56 -7.18
C ARG A 94 0.47 -21.52 -6.67
N ARG A 95 0.31 -21.65 -5.35
CA ARG A 95 -1.01 -21.64 -4.70
C ARG A 95 -1.49 -20.18 -4.56
N PRO A 96 -2.80 -19.93 -4.71
CA PRO A 96 -3.38 -18.64 -4.32
C PRO A 96 -3.10 -18.34 -2.85
N ALA A 97 -2.98 -17.04 -2.52
CA ALA A 97 -2.82 -16.56 -1.16
C ALA A 97 -3.92 -15.54 -0.83
N ALA A 98 -4.27 -15.45 0.45
CA ALA A 98 -5.15 -14.42 0.97
C ALA A 98 -4.46 -13.72 2.14
N ILE A 99 -4.36 -12.40 2.06
CA ILE A 99 -3.79 -11.57 3.12
C ILE A 99 -4.91 -10.67 3.65
N LEU A 100 -5.11 -10.70 4.97
CA LEU A 100 -6.01 -9.82 5.69
C LEU A 100 -5.17 -8.98 6.65
N GLY A 101 -5.39 -7.67 6.66
CA GLY A 101 -4.68 -6.79 7.57
C GLY A 101 -5.33 -5.42 7.69
N VAL A 102 -4.90 -4.67 8.69
CA VAL A 102 -5.24 -3.24 8.83
C VAL A 102 -4.07 -2.44 8.29
N TYR A 103 -4.36 -1.55 7.34
CA TYR A 103 -3.36 -0.71 6.69
C TYR A 103 -3.71 0.75 6.86
N CYS A 104 -2.76 1.53 7.34
CA CYS A 104 -2.89 2.95 7.59
C CYS A 104 -2.17 3.75 6.52
N LEU A 105 -2.85 4.77 6.01
CA LEU A 105 -2.23 5.76 5.15
C LEU A 105 -1.38 6.71 5.99
N LEU A 106 -0.22 7.05 5.44
CA LEU A 106 0.64 8.10 5.97
C LEU A 106 -0.08 9.44 5.85
N ASP A 107 -0.30 10.10 6.98
CA ASP A 107 -0.91 11.43 7.03
C ASP A 107 0.02 12.47 6.38
N PRO A 108 -0.33 13.03 5.20
CA PRO A 108 0.53 13.97 4.50
C PRO A 108 0.71 15.29 5.26
N VAL A 109 -0.21 15.63 6.18
CA VAL A 109 -0.10 16.84 7.02
C VAL A 109 1.05 16.73 8.02
N ARG A 110 1.48 15.50 8.34
CA ARG A 110 2.61 15.24 9.24
C ARG A 110 3.96 15.22 8.52
N LEU A 111 3.99 15.41 7.21
CA LEU A 111 5.22 15.47 6.44
C LEU A 111 5.82 16.87 6.55
N THR A 112 6.87 16.99 7.35
CA THR A 112 7.67 18.21 7.49
C THR A 112 8.93 18.09 6.65
N TRP A 113 9.32 19.17 5.98
CA TRP A 113 10.61 19.23 5.30
C TRP A 113 11.71 19.51 6.33
N GLY A 114 12.63 18.56 6.49
CA GLY A 114 13.94 18.82 7.08
C GLY A 114 14.89 19.42 6.04
N GLU A 115 16.13 19.75 6.43
CA GLU A 115 17.10 20.44 5.57
C GLU A 115 17.38 19.76 4.22
N ARG A 116 17.26 18.43 4.15
CA ARG A 116 17.50 17.64 2.92
C ARG A 116 16.53 16.48 2.69
N SER A 117 15.57 16.26 3.58
CA SER A 117 14.67 15.12 3.49
C SER A 117 13.31 15.39 4.14
N LEU A 118 12.29 14.73 3.62
CA LEU A 118 10.96 14.70 4.20
C LEU A 118 10.98 13.86 5.47
N ARG A 119 10.46 14.39 6.58
CA ARG A 119 10.40 13.72 7.89
C ARG A 119 8.97 13.72 8.41
N LEU A 120 8.58 12.65 9.10
CA LEU A 120 7.35 12.67 9.90
C LEU A 120 7.56 13.52 11.16
N ALA A 121 6.62 14.42 11.41
CA ALA A 121 6.53 15.12 12.68
C ALA A 121 6.19 14.13 13.82
N PRO A 122 6.83 14.25 15.00
CA PRO A 122 6.47 13.46 16.18
C PRO A 122 5.03 13.79 16.64
N ARG A 123 4.40 12.82 17.31
CA ARG A 123 3.03 12.92 17.85
C ARG A 123 2.94 13.91 19.01
#